data_AF-A0AA38GXC3-F1
#
_entry.id   AF-A0AA38GXC3-F1
#
_cell.length_a   1.000
_cell.length_b   1.000
_cell.length_c   1.000
_cell.angle_alpha   90.00
_cell.angle_beta   90.00
_cell.angle_gamma   90.00
#
_symmetry.space_group_name_H-M   'P 1'
#
loop_
_entity.id
_entity.type
_entity.pdbx_description
1 polymer ?
#
loop_
_entity_poly.entity_id
_entity_poly.type
_entity_poly.pdbx_seq_one_letter_code
_entity_poly.pdbx_strand_id
1 'polypeptide(L)'
;MTLEEYESSDRFVQLIDCGHVFEVSGLDTWMHMDDNVLEAEPGAVAVKLKQCPECRSPIRKSLRYSNIVKVRLQQIEEVKKLILGFEYLKRGNKLLKKKSYEQAILEFSEVFQRTPGSLEAHLGMARALCGLRDYKRAIEHLYFIVKHSSYKALIQEKLPDLIWKCDFTMNNVNFISRNDASTKAENELAIDSLLLWASVCYSWRYDTKTGLAICEIVLEKNPGHVKTEEMKKNLESGRQFKEIVDVMTREVGGRGHWYKCPNGHFYVVGECGGPMQKSKCPDCNAVVGGESHRPAEGNSHSDIDGSSHPAWSNATGVAGMDHLL
;
A
#
# COMPACT_ATOMS: atom_id res chain seq x y z
N MET A 1 3.35 -68.93 7.95
CA MET A 1 3.38 -67.92 9.02
C MET A 1 2.68 -68.56 10.19
N THR A 2 3.48 -69.07 11.12
CA THR A 2 3.08 -69.89 12.27
C THR A 2 2.52 -69.00 13.38
N LEU A 3 1.46 -69.47 14.03
CA LEU A 3 0.74 -68.82 15.14
C LEU A 3 1.54 -68.92 16.46
N GLU A 4 2.76 -68.41 16.51
CA GLU A 4 3.58 -68.42 17.73
C GLU A 4 4.32 -67.09 17.85
N GLU A 5 3.68 -66.14 18.54
CA GLU A 5 4.22 -64.96 19.26
C GLU A 5 3.03 -64.02 19.53
N TYR A 6 2.16 -64.39 20.48
CA TYR A 6 1.18 -63.46 21.07
C TYR A 6 1.58 -63.27 22.52
N GLU A 7 2.18 -62.14 22.84
CA GLU A 7 2.38 -61.75 24.23
C GLU A 7 1.06 -61.17 24.77
N SER A 8 0.70 -61.53 26.00
CA SER A 8 -0.55 -61.10 26.67
C SER A 8 -0.69 -59.57 26.86
N SER A 9 0.26 -58.78 26.36
CA SER A 9 0.35 -57.32 26.44
C SER A 9 0.02 -56.61 25.13
N ASP A 10 -0.21 -57.34 24.03
CA ASP A 10 -0.45 -56.76 22.71
C ASP A 10 -1.76 -55.98 22.67
N ARG A 11 -1.68 -54.70 22.31
CA ARG A 11 -2.82 -53.79 22.22
C ARG A 11 -3.11 -53.47 20.76
N PHE A 12 -4.38 -53.59 20.38
CA PHE A 12 -4.87 -53.28 19.04
C PHE A 12 -5.80 -52.08 19.04
N VAL A 13 -5.86 -51.39 17.91
CA VAL A 13 -6.77 -50.26 17.67
C VAL A 13 -7.52 -50.46 16.36
N GLN A 14 -8.84 -50.31 16.42
CA GLN A 14 -9.69 -50.33 15.23
C GLN A 14 -9.94 -48.90 14.74
N LEU A 15 -9.69 -48.64 13.47
CA LEU A 15 -10.03 -47.37 12.84
C LEU A 15 -11.54 -47.30 12.57
N ILE A 16 -12.24 -46.39 13.25
CA ILE A 16 -13.70 -46.17 13.06
C ILE A 16 -14.03 -45.78 11.61
N ASP A 17 -13.11 -45.13 10.90
CA ASP A 17 -13.32 -44.63 9.54
C ASP A 17 -13.41 -45.76 8.49
N CYS A 18 -12.77 -46.92 8.72
CA CYS A 18 -12.70 -48.00 7.73
C CYS A 18 -12.80 -49.43 8.29
N GLY A 19 -12.84 -49.60 9.61
CA GLY A 19 -12.98 -50.90 10.28
C GLY A 19 -11.70 -51.73 10.42
N HIS A 20 -10.59 -51.36 9.75
CA HIS A 20 -9.31 -52.08 9.85
C HIS A 20 -8.70 -51.97 11.25
N VAL A 21 -8.03 -53.05 11.67
CA VAL A 21 -7.45 -53.22 13.00
C VAL A 21 -5.93 -53.28 12.87
N PHE A 22 -5.23 -52.49 13.67
CA PHE A 22 -3.77 -52.42 13.68
C PHE A 22 -3.23 -52.61 15.08
N GLU A 23 -2.01 -53.13 15.18
CA GLU A 23 -1.24 -53.07 16.41
C GLU A 23 -0.96 -51.60 16.77
N VAL A 24 -1.09 -51.24 18.04
CA VAL A 24 -0.93 -49.87 18.51
C VAL A 24 0.47 -49.32 18.22
N SER A 25 1.53 -50.11 18.41
CA SER A 25 2.93 -49.67 18.20
C SER A 25 3.21 -49.33 16.73
N GLY A 26 2.74 -50.19 15.81
CA GLY A 26 2.91 -50.02 14.37
C GLY A 26 2.11 -48.84 13.83
N LEU A 27 0.85 -48.68 14.27
CA LEU A 27 0.04 -47.55 13.82
C LEU A 27 0.51 -46.21 14.41
N ASP A 28 0.99 -46.19 15.66
CA ASP A 28 1.59 -44.99 16.25
C ASP A 28 2.80 -44.53 15.43
N THR A 29 3.67 -45.46 15.01
CA THR A 29 4.82 -45.15 14.16
C THR A 29 4.37 -44.61 12.80
N TRP A 30 3.42 -45.26 12.14
CA TRP A 30 2.83 -44.79 10.86
C TRP A 30 2.25 -43.37 10.95
N MET A 31 1.58 -43.06 12.05
CA MET A 31 0.99 -41.73 12.27
C MET A 31 2.06 -40.62 12.37
N HIS A 32 3.30 -40.96 12.71
CA HIS A 32 4.43 -40.02 12.79
C HIS A 32 5.41 -40.06 11.60
N MET A 33 5.32 -41.05 10.69
CA MET A 33 6.27 -41.18 9.56
C MET A 33 6.32 -39.95 8.63
N ASP A 34 5.19 -39.25 8.42
CA ASP A 34 5.13 -38.04 7.57
C ASP A 34 5.70 -36.77 8.25
N ASP A 35 6.11 -36.84 9.52
CA ASP A 35 6.69 -35.69 10.24
C ASP A 35 8.19 -35.51 9.94
N ASN A 36 8.86 -36.54 9.40
CA ASN A 36 10.32 -36.57 9.14
C ASN A 36 10.72 -36.33 7.67
N VAL A 37 9.80 -35.93 6.79
CA VAL A 37 10.15 -35.57 5.41
C VAL A 37 10.72 -34.14 5.36
N LEU A 38 11.88 -33.97 6.01
CA LEU A 38 12.71 -32.77 5.94
C LEU A 38 13.61 -32.76 4.68
N GLU A 39 13.54 -33.81 3.85
CA GLU A 39 14.34 -33.98 2.62
C GLU A 39 13.50 -33.94 1.32
N ALA A 40 12.28 -33.40 1.35
CA ALA A 40 11.53 -33.13 0.13
C ALA A 40 11.80 -31.70 -0.34
N GLU A 41 12.19 -31.58 -1.61
CA GLU A 41 12.31 -30.37 -2.44
C GLU A 41 11.51 -29.15 -1.93
N PRO A 42 12.10 -27.93 -1.98
CA PRO A 42 11.42 -26.71 -1.56
C PRO A 42 10.18 -26.46 -2.42
N GLY A 43 9.01 -26.81 -1.88
CA GLY A 43 7.71 -26.62 -2.52
C GLY A 43 6.75 -27.81 -2.48
N ALA A 44 7.15 -28.97 -1.97
CA ALA A 44 6.31 -30.18 -2.02
C ALA A 44 5.96 -30.80 -0.66
N VAL A 45 5.65 -30.01 0.36
CA VAL A 45 4.92 -30.54 1.52
C VAL A 45 3.43 -30.57 1.17
N ALA A 46 2.98 -31.64 0.53
CA ALA A 46 1.56 -31.84 0.30
C ALA A 46 0.88 -32.11 1.64
N VAL A 47 0.23 -31.09 2.22
CA VAL A 47 -0.59 -31.24 3.43
C VAL A 47 -1.75 -32.20 3.09
N LYS A 48 -1.57 -33.48 3.41
CA LYS A 48 -2.56 -34.54 3.20
C LYS A 48 -3.07 -35.06 4.53
N LEU A 49 -4.33 -35.49 4.56
CA LEU A 49 -4.85 -36.22 5.71
C LEU A 49 -4.15 -37.58 5.80
N LYS A 50 -3.87 -38.04 7.03
CA LYS A 50 -3.39 -39.38 7.27
C LYS A 50 -4.41 -40.40 6.75
N GLN A 51 -3.90 -41.40 6.04
CA GLN A 51 -4.71 -42.43 5.41
C GLN A 51 -4.45 -43.78 6.08
N CYS A 52 -5.46 -44.63 6.09
CA CYS A 52 -5.33 -46.02 6.51
C CYS A 52 -4.31 -46.76 5.63
N PRO A 53 -3.35 -47.51 6.21
CA PRO A 53 -2.34 -48.25 5.45
C PRO A 53 -2.92 -49.26 4.45
N GLU A 54 -4.05 -49.89 4.79
CA GLU A 54 -4.64 -50.96 3.99
C GLU A 54 -5.56 -50.44 2.88
N CYS A 55 -6.49 -49.55 3.22
CA CYS A 55 -7.54 -49.11 2.28
C CYS A 55 -7.45 -47.65 1.86
N ARG A 56 -6.45 -46.90 2.35
CA ARG A 56 -6.23 -45.47 2.07
C ARG A 56 -7.37 -44.53 2.48
N SER A 57 -8.34 -45.02 3.26
CA SER A 57 -9.42 -44.19 3.80
C SER A 57 -8.85 -43.10 4.71
N PRO A 58 -9.25 -41.83 4.57
CA PRO A 58 -8.78 -40.75 5.44
C PRO A 58 -9.20 -40.97 6.90
N ILE A 59 -8.23 -40.90 7.81
CA ILE A 59 -8.44 -41.04 9.25
C ILE A 59 -8.94 -39.70 9.79
N ARG A 60 -10.20 -39.64 10.24
CA ARG A 60 -10.86 -38.41 10.72
C ARG A 60 -11.53 -38.57 12.07
N LYS A 61 -12.04 -39.76 12.38
CA LYS A 61 -12.88 -40.01 13.57
C LYS A 61 -12.14 -40.71 14.70
N SER A 62 -10.87 -41.05 14.52
CA SER A 62 -10.07 -41.72 15.55
C SER A 62 -9.84 -40.81 16.77
N LEU A 63 -10.26 -41.26 17.95
CA LEU A 63 -10.11 -40.53 19.21
C LEU A 63 -8.65 -40.47 19.69
N ARG A 64 -7.90 -41.58 19.57
CA ARG A 64 -6.48 -41.68 19.95
C ARG A 64 -5.64 -40.66 19.20
N TYR A 65 -5.88 -40.51 17.90
CA TYR A 65 -5.11 -39.61 17.03
C TYR A 65 -5.81 -38.27 16.78
N SER A 66 -6.79 -37.90 17.61
CA SER A 66 -7.58 -36.68 17.41
C SER A 66 -6.73 -35.42 17.33
N ASN A 67 -5.64 -35.32 18.09
CA ASN A 67 -4.72 -34.19 18.03
C ASN A 67 -4.00 -34.10 16.68
N ILE A 68 -3.49 -35.22 16.16
CA ILE A 68 -2.83 -35.26 14.84
C ILE A 68 -3.83 -34.89 13.75
N VAL A 69 -5.04 -35.46 13.79
CA VAL A 69 -6.11 -35.14 12.83
C VAL A 69 -6.49 -33.66 12.87
N LYS A 70 -6.67 -33.07 14.06
CA LYS A 70 -6.98 -31.64 14.23
C LYS A 70 -5.89 -30.75 13.63
N VAL A 71 -4.62 -31.03 13.95
CA VAL A 71 -3.48 -30.27 13.41
C VAL A 71 -3.42 -30.35 11.89
N ARG A 72 -3.58 -31.55 11.31
CA ARG A 72 -3.58 -31.73 9.84
C ARG A 72 -4.76 -31.02 9.17
N LEU A 73 -5.95 -31.08 9.75
CA LEU A 73 -7.12 -30.34 9.24
C LEU A 73 -6.89 -28.82 9.29
N GLN A 74 -6.30 -28.31 10.37
CA GLN A 74 -5.95 -26.90 10.50
C GLN A 74 -4.93 -26.48 9.43
N GLN A 75 -3.89 -27.27 9.20
CA GLN A 75 -2.91 -27.01 8.13
C GLN A 75 -3.58 -26.94 6.75
N ILE A 76 -4.52 -27.84 6.45
CA ILE A 76 -5.27 -27.82 5.19
C ILE A 76 -6.07 -26.53 5.06
N GLU A 77 -6.72 -26.09 6.13
CA GLU A 77 -7.52 -24.88 6.13
C GLU A 77 -6.67 -23.62 5.92
N GLU A 78 -5.49 -23.55 6.55
CA GLU A 78 -4.53 -22.47 6.31
C GLU A 78 -4.05 -22.43 4.85
N VAL A 79 -3.78 -23.59 4.24
CA VAL A 79 -3.43 -23.66 2.81
C VAL A 79 -4.57 -23.15 1.93
N LYS A 80 -5.83 -23.50 2.22
CA LYS A 80 -6.98 -22.97 1.47
C LYS A 80 -7.09 -21.45 1.58
N LYS A 81 -6.92 -20.89 2.78
CA LYS A 81 -6.92 -19.42 2.98
C LYS A 81 -5.86 -18.74 2.13
N LEU A 82 -4.66 -19.32 2.05
CA LEU A 82 -3.56 -18.80 1.23
C LEU A 82 -3.88 -18.84 -0.27
N ILE A 83 -4.42 -19.96 -0.76
CA ILE A 83 -4.78 -20.12 -2.19
C ILE A 83 -5.88 -19.12 -2.56
N LEU A 84 -6.95 -19.06 -1.76
CA LEU A 84 -8.05 -18.13 -1.99
C LEU A 84 -7.56 -16.68 -1.91
N GLY A 85 -6.75 -16.31 -0.91
CA GLY A 85 -6.17 -14.98 -0.79
C GLY A 85 -5.38 -14.57 -2.04
N PHE A 86 -4.62 -15.49 -2.63
CA PHE A 86 -3.89 -15.24 -3.88
C PHE A 86 -4.81 -15.03 -5.10
N GLU A 87 -5.95 -15.71 -5.17
CA GLU A 87 -6.93 -15.49 -6.23
C GLU A 87 -7.55 -14.09 -6.14
N TYR A 88 -7.98 -13.67 -4.95
CA TYR A 88 -8.49 -12.33 -4.70
C TYR A 88 -7.44 -11.25 -5.01
N LEU A 89 -6.19 -11.48 -4.61
CA LEU A 89 -5.07 -10.58 -4.93
C LEU A 89 -4.91 -10.39 -6.46
N LYS A 90 -4.95 -11.49 -7.23
CA LYS A 90 -4.90 -11.43 -8.70
C LYS A 90 -6.07 -10.65 -9.29
N ARG A 91 -7.29 -10.86 -8.78
CA ARG A 91 -8.49 -10.14 -9.24
C ARG A 91 -8.41 -8.65 -8.92
N GLY A 92 -8.05 -8.28 -7.69
CA GLY A 92 -7.82 -6.89 -7.28
C GLY A 92 -6.78 -6.18 -8.15
N ASN A 93 -5.65 -6.83 -8.44
CA ASN A 93 -4.63 -6.29 -9.35
C ASN A 93 -5.14 -6.12 -10.79
N LYS A 94 -6.02 -7.00 -11.27
CA LYS A 94 -6.66 -6.84 -12.58
C LYS A 94 -7.61 -5.64 -12.61
N LEU A 95 -8.33 -5.38 -11.51
CA LEU A 95 -9.23 -4.23 -11.37
C LEU A 95 -8.47 -2.91 -11.27
N LEU A 96 -7.33 -2.88 -10.58
CA LEU A 96 -6.43 -1.73 -10.55
C LEU A 96 -5.99 -1.32 -11.97
N LYS A 97 -5.62 -2.28 -12.82
CA LYS A 97 -5.26 -2.00 -14.22
C LYS A 97 -6.43 -1.41 -15.03
N LYS A 98 -7.67 -1.75 -14.65
CA LYS A 98 -8.90 -1.18 -15.23
C LYS A 98 -9.33 0.14 -14.60
N LYS A 99 -8.61 0.65 -13.59
CA LYS A 99 -8.97 1.82 -12.78
C LYS A 99 -10.32 1.70 -12.03
N SER A 100 -10.78 0.48 -11.81
CA SER A 100 -11.99 0.20 -11.02
C SER A 100 -11.62 0.12 -9.54
N TYR A 101 -11.38 1.27 -8.91
CA TYR A 101 -10.74 1.34 -7.59
C TYR A 101 -11.63 0.81 -6.46
N GLU A 102 -12.92 1.12 -6.46
CA GLU A 102 -13.88 0.68 -5.44
C GLU A 102 -13.99 -0.85 -5.42
N GLN A 103 -14.08 -1.46 -6.60
CA GLN A 103 -14.12 -2.91 -6.73
C GLN A 103 -12.78 -3.55 -6.31
N ALA A 104 -11.65 -2.91 -6.64
CA ALA A 104 -10.35 -3.40 -6.21
C ALA A 104 -10.21 -3.41 -4.67
N ILE A 105 -10.73 -2.38 -3.99
CA ILE A 105 -10.76 -2.30 -2.52
C ILE A 105 -11.55 -3.48 -1.93
N LEU A 106 -12.71 -3.83 -2.50
CA LEU A 106 -13.50 -4.97 -2.05
C LEU A 106 -12.71 -6.28 -2.18
N GLU A 107 -12.07 -6.53 -3.33
CA GLU A 107 -11.25 -7.72 -3.52
C GLU A 107 -10.06 -7.77 -2.54
N PHE A 108 -9.38 -6.65 -2.29
CA PHE A 108 -8.28 -6.61 -1.30
C PHE A 108 -8.78 -6.80 0.14
N SER A 109 -9.99 -6.34 0.48
CA SER A 109 -10.59 -6.60 1.79
C SER A 109 -10.82 -8.09 2.04
N GLU A 110 -11.19 -8.84 1.00
CA GLU A 110 -11.30 -10.30 1.08
C GLU A 110 -9.93 -10.98 1.28
N VAL A 111 -8.85 -10.41 0.75
CA VAL A 111 -7.49 -10.87 1.05
C VAL A 111 -7.19 -10.69 2.53
N PHE A 112 -7.51 -9.55 3.13
CA PHE A 112 -7.20 -9.28 4.54
C PHE A 112 -7.99 -10.15 5.52
N GLN A 113 -9.20 -10.59 5.18
CA GLN A 113 -9.94 -11.56 6.01
C GLN A 113 -9.24 -12.93 6.10
N ARG A 114 -8.45 -13.30 5.08
CA ARG A 114 -7.85 -14.63 4.95
C ARG A 114 -6.35 -14.60 5.28
N THR A 115 -5.65 -13.61 4.75
CA THR A 115 -4.21 -13.37 4.89
C THR A 115 -3.96 -11.90 5.24
N PRO A 116 -4.16 -11.51 6.51
CA PRO A 116 -4.04 -10.10 6.90
C PRO A 116 -2.60 -9.56 6.80
N GLY A 117 -1.59 -10.42 6.71
CA GLY A 117 -0.18 -10.03 6.60
C GLY A 117 0.34 -9.85 5.18
N SER A 118 -0.51 -9.94 4.14
CA SER A 118 -0.04 -9.83 2.75
C SER A 118 0.37 -8.41 2.41
N LEU A 119 1.69 -8.19 2.28
CA LEU A 119 2.25 -6.89 1.93
C LEU A 119 1.81 -6.44 0.52
N GLU A 120 1.72 -7.38 -0.45
CA GLU A 120 1.25 -7.04 -1.80
C GLU A 120 -0.19 -6.54 -1.81
N ALA A 121 -1.05 -7.12 -0.96
CA ALA A 121 -2.44 -6.66 -0.81
C ALA A 121 -2.50 -5.26 -0.19
N HIS A 122 -1.66 -4.97 0.81
CA HIS A 122 -1.53 -3.61 1.36
C HIS A 122 -1.12 -2.60 0.28
N LEU A 123 -0.15 -2.94 -0.58
CA LEU A 123 0.30 -2.04 -1.65
C LEU A 123 -0.80 -1.85 -2.71
N GLY A 124 -1.50 -2.92 -3.08
CA GLY A 124 -2.65 -2.88 -3.98
C GLY A 124 -3.77 -2.00 -3.44
N MET A 125 -4.11 -2.15 -2.16
CA MET A 125 -5.10 -1.34 -1.45
C MET A 125 -4.70 0.14 -1.43
N ALA A 126 -3.44 0.45 -1.09
CA ALA A 126 -2.94 1.82 -1.11
C ALA A 126 -3.05 2.45 -2.51
N ARG A 127 -2.70 1.73 -3.57
CA ARG A 127 -2.85 2.20 -4.96
C ARG A 127 -4.31 2.47 -5.32
N ALA A 128 -5.25 1.63 -4.88
CA ALA A 128 -6.67 1.84 -5.11
C ALA A 128 -7.19 3.10 -4.39
N LEU A 129 -6.81 3.27 -3.12
CA LEU A 129 -7.16 4.43 -2.31
C LEU A 129 -6.58 5.73 -2.86
N CYS A 130 -5.35 5.71 -3.37
CA CYS A 130 -4.76 6.84 -4.08
C CYS A 130 -5.58 7.24 -5.32
N GLY A 131 -6.10 6.25 -6.06
CA GLY A 131 -7.00 6.47 -7.19
C GLY A 131 -8.29 7.18 -6.80
N LEU A 132 -8.80 6.91 -5.59
CA LEU A 132 -9.97 7.58 -5.00
C LEU A 132 -9.63 8.88 -4.25
N ARG A 133 -8.37 9.31 -4.26
CA ARG A 133 -7.86 10.47 -3.49
C ARG A 133 -8.02 10.35 -1.97
N ASP A 134 -8.22 9.14 -1.46
CA ASP A 134 -8.22 8.89 -0.02
C ASP A 134 -6.79 8.67 0.47
N TYR A 135 -6.05 9.77 0.50
CA TYR A 135 -4.63 9.77 0.84
C TYR A 135 -4.36 9.38 2.29
N LYS A 136 -5.30 9.66 3.21
CA LYS A 136 -5.14 9.32 4.62
C LYS A 136 -5.08 7.81 4.80
N ARG A 137 -6.09 7.07 4.31
CA ARG A 137 -6.10 5.60 4.41
C ARG A 137 -4.98 4.97 3.59
N ALA A 138 -4.63 5.55 2.44
CA ALA A 138 -3.51 5.04 1.64
C ALA A 138 -2.19 5.05 2.42
N ILE A 139 -1.90 6.15 3.13
CA ILE A 139 -0.67 6.29 3.94
C ILE A 139 -0.62 5.22 5.05
N GLU A 140 -1.74 4.89 5.69
CA GLU A 140 -1.81 3.85 6.72
C GLU A 140 -1.36 2.47 6.19
N HIS A 141 -1.84 2.09 5.00
CA HIS A 141 -1.43 0.84 4.36
C HIS A 141 0.05 0.85 3.92
N LEU A 142 0.57 1.99 3.45
CA LEU A 142 1.98 2.14 3.08
C LEU A 142 2.89 2.04 4.30
N TYR A 143 2.51 2.69 5.39
CA TYR A 143 3.23 2.62 6.65
C TYR A 143 3.28 1.19 7.21
N PHE A 144 2.19 0.43 7.08
CA PHE A 144 2.18 -0.98 7.48
C PHE A 144 3.30 -1.79 6.81
N ILE A 145 3.51 -1.60 5.50
CA ILE A 145 4.57 -2.29 4.74
C ILE A 145 5.94 -1.85 5.25
N VAL A 146 6.14 -0.53 5.39
CA VAL A 146 7.41 0.04 5.88
C VAL A 146 7.74 -0.44 7.29
N LYS A 147 6.76 -0.53 8.19
CA LYS A 147 6.91 -1.02 9.57
C LYS A 147 7.37 -2.48 9.64
N HIS A 148 7.03 -3.30 8.66
CA HIS A 148 7.46 -4.70 8.56
C HIS A 148 8.68 -4.89 7.63
N SER A 149 9.30 -3.80 7.20
CA SER A 149 10.47 -3.83 6.33
C SER A 149 11.75 -3.42 7.06
N SER A 150 12.90 -3.56 6.39
CA SER A 150 14.19 -3.09 6.91
C SER A 150 14.24 -1.56 7.10
N TYR A 151 13.31 -0.79 6.53
CA TYR A 151 13.27 0.68 6.61
C TYR A 151 12.59 1.22 7.88
N LYS A 152 12.00 0.36 8.72
CA LYS A 152 11.29 0.76 9.95
C LYS A 152 12.09 1.73 10.83
N ALA A 153 13.35 1.40 11.14
CA ALA A 153 14.17 2.18 12.06
C ALA A 153 14.49 3.59 11.50
N LEU A 154 14.89 3.69 10.22
CA LEU A 154 15.21 4.97 9.59
C LEU A 154 14.01 5.90 9.52
N ILE A 155 12.81 5.36 9.24
CA ILE A 155 11.59 6.15 9.18
C ILE A 155 11.18 6.64 10.57
N GLN A 156 11.37 5.83 11.61
CA GLN A 156 11.13 6.23 13.00
C GLN A 156 12.07 7.33 13.47
N GLU A 157 13.33 7.28 13.05
CA GLU A 157 14.34 8.29 13.38
C GLU A 157 14.11 9.61 12.63
N LYS A 158 13.92 9.54 11.30
CA LYS A 158 13.93 10.72 10.43
C LYS A 158 12.56 11.35 10.20
N LEU A 159 11.46 10.60 10.40
CA LEU A 159 10.10 11.07 10.15
C LEU A 159 9.13 10.70 11.30
N PRO A 160 9.41 11.08 12.56
CA PRO A 160 8.58 10.71 13.72
C PRO A 160 7.17 11.32 13.67
N ASP A 161 7.03 12.56 13.18
CA ASP A 161 5.74 13.28 13.10
C ASP A 161 4.76 12.65 12.10
N LEU A 162 5.29 11.84 11.18
CA LEU A 162 4.51 11.16 10.15
C LEU A 162 3.81 9.91 10.71
N ILE A 163 4.36 9.34 11.79
CA ILE A 163 3.86 8.15 12.48
C ILE A 163 2.59 8.47 13.27
N TRP A 164 2.50 9.65 13.88
CA TRP A 164 1.37 10.07 14.72
C TRP A 164 0.08 10.34 13.92
N LYS A 165 0.16 10.45 12.59
CA LYS A 165 -1.02 10.64 11.71
C LYS A 165 -1.72 9.32 11.34
N CYS A 166 -1.12 8.17 11.69
CA CYS A 166 -1.60 6.85 11.32
C CYS A 166 -2.23 6.15 12.54
N ASP A 167 -3.49 6.43 12.83
CA ASP A 167 -4.27 5.77 13.90
C ASP A 167 -4.74 4.36 13.47
N PHE A 168 -3.84 3.53 12.93
CA PHE A 168 -4.19 2.20 12.44
C PHE A 168 -3.71 1.09 13.38
N THR A 169 -4.65 0.59 14.20
CA THR A 169 -4.45 -0.53 15.13
C THR A 169 -4.54 -1.88 14.42
N MET A 170 -3.50 -2.29 13.68
CA MET A 170 -3.24 -3.70 13.38
C MET A 170 -1.94 -4.13 14.06
N ASN A 171 -1.99 -4.27 15.39
CA ASN A 171 -0.83 -4.60 16.22
C ASN A 171 -0.62 -6.11 16.45
N ASN A 172 -1.36 -7.00 15.80
CA ASN A 172 -1.15 -8.44 15.94
C ASN A 172 -1.62 -9.19 14.69
N VAL A 173 -0.80 -9.18 13.64
CA VAL A 173 -1.00 -10.09 12.51
C VAL A 173 0.18 -11.04 12.48
N ASN A 174 -0.09 -12.33 12.71
CA ASN A 174 0.92 -13.37 12.56
C ASN A 174 1.36 -13.41 11.09
N PHE A 175 2.58 -12.96 10.83
CA PHE A 175 3.25 -13.16 9.55
C PHE A 175 3.44 -14.66 9.35
N ILE A 176 2.79 -15.24 8.35
CA ILE A 176 3.17 -16.57 7.88
C ILE A 176 4.47 -16.35 7.10
N SER A 177 5.60 -16.54 7.79
CA SER A 177 6.94 -16.45 7.21
C SER A 177 7.02 -17.34 5.97
N ARG A 178 7.29 -16.75 4.81
CA ARG A 178 7.76 -17.47 3.63
C ARG A 178 9.28 -17.33 3.59
N ASN A 179 9.97 -18.47 3.54
CA ASN A 179 11.42 -18.61 3.58
C ASN A 179 12.17 -17.63 2.65
N ASP A 180 13.24 -17.04 3.22
CA ASP A 180 14.54 -16.53 2.75
C ASP A 180 14.79 -16.02 1.30
N ALA A 181 13.97 -16.36 0.31
CA ALA A 181 13.83 -15.59 -0.94
C ALA A 181 13.01 -14.29 -0.73
N SER A 182 12.44 -14.13 0.48
CA SER A 182 11.54 -13.06 0.90
C SER A 182 12.21 -11.68 1.00
N THR A 183 13.47 -11.60 1.41
CA THR A 183 14.08 -10.30 1.76
C THR A 183 14.23 -9.35 0.57
N LYS A 184 14.58 -9.84 -0.63
CA LYS A 184 14.76 -8.99 -1.81
C LYS A 184 13.42 -8.47 -2.34
N ALA A 185 12.43 -9.34 -2.48
CA ALA A 185 11.10 -8.96 -2.94
C ALA A 185 10.40 -8.04 -1.93
N GLU A 186 10.55 -8.30 -0.63
CA GLU A 186 10.03 -7.44 0.44
C GLU A 186 10.70 -6.06 0.46
N ASN A 187 12.02 -5.99 0.21
CA ASN A 187 12.73 -4.73 0.08
C ASN A 187 12.28 -3.93 -1.15
N GLU A 188 12.09 -4.57 -2.31
CA GLU A 188 11.54 -3.91 -3.51
C GLU A 188 10.13 -3.37 -3.25
N LEU A 189 9.29 -4.14 -2.57
CA LEU A 189 7.94 -3.73 -2.21
C LEU A 189 7.92 -2.57 -1.20
N ALA A 190 8.86 -2.56 -0.26
CA ALA A 190 9.03 -1.46 0.67
C ALA A 190 9.47 -0.17 -0.04
N ILE A 191 10.40 -0.26 -1.00
CA ILE A 191 10.81 0.87 -1.83
C ILE A 191 9.63 1.40 -2.65
N ASP A 192 8.89 0.53 -3.33
CA ASP A 192 7.68 0.89 -4.08
C ASP A 192 6.65 1.61 -3.18
N SER A 193 6.50 1.16 -1.93
CA SER A 193 5.60 1.76 -0.95
C SER A 193 6.06 3.14 -0.50
N LEU A 194 7.36 3.31 -0.27
CA LEU A 194 7.96 4.60 0.09
C LEU A 194 7.83 5.62 -1.06
N LEU A 195 8.10 5.20 -2.30
CA LEU A 195 7.92 6.08 -3.47
C LEU A 195 6.45 6.47 -3.67
N LEU A 196 5.52 5.53 -3.49
CA LEU A 196 4.09 5.85 -3.52
C LEU A 196 3.72 6.82 -2.40
N TRP A 197 4.28 6.65 -1.20
CA TRP A 197 4.05 7.57 -0.08
C TRP A 197 4.55 8.98 -0.40
N ALA A 198 5.77 9.12 -0.92
CA ALA A 198 6.31 10.41 -1.35
C ALA A 198 5.40 11.08 -2.39
N SER A 199 4.82 10.31 -3.32
CA SER A 199 3.89 10.81 -4.35
C SER A 199 2.56 11.28 -3.74
N VAL A 200 2.06 10.54 -2.74
CA VAL A 200 0.87 10.91 -1.99
C VAL A 200 1.09 12.19 -1.19
N CYS A 201 2.23 12.37 -0.53
CA CYS A 201 2.56 13.60 0.21
C CYS A 201 2.56 14.82 -0.73
N TYR A 202 3.14 14.67 -1.91
CA TYR A 202 3.10 15.71 -2.94
C TYR A 202 1.67 16.00 -3.41
N SER A 203 0.88 14.96 -3.70
CA SER A 203 -0.48 15.12 -4.23
C SER A 203 -1.48 15.66 -3.21
N TRP A 204 -1.30 15.34 -1.92
CA TRP A 204 -2.26 15.71 -0.88
C TRP A 204 -2.09 17.15 -0.38
N ARG A 205 -0.84 17.62 -0.19
CA ARG A 205 -0.55 18.93 0.42
C ARG A 205 0.59 19.70 -0.25
N TYR A 206 1.06 19.26 -1.41
CA TYR A 206 2.29 19.78 -2.03
C TYR A 206 3.47 19.76 -1.05
N ASP A 207 3.54 18.73 -0.21
CA ASP A 207 4.61 18.54 0.76
C ASP A 207 5.81 17.86 0.07
N THR A 208 6.63 18.69 -0.57
CA THR A 208 7.87 18.26 -1.21
C THR A 208 8.94 17.87 -0.21
N LYS A 209 8.93 18.44 1.02
CA LYS A 209 9.95 18.18 2.04
C LYS A 209 9.87 16.73 2.52
N THR A 210 8.68 16.27 2.89
CA THR A 210 8.47 14.88 3.31
C THR A 210 8.78 13.91 2.17
N GLY A 211 8.37 14.22 0.94
CA GLY A 211 8.70 13.40 -0.23
C GLY A 211 10.20 13.25 -0.46
N LEU A 212 10.97 14.34 -0.36
CA LEU A 212 12.43 14.32 -0.51
C LEU A 212 13.11 13.52 0.61
N ALA A 213 12.67 13.71 1.86
CA ALA A 213 13.21 12.94 2.99
C ALA A 213 12.99 11.42 2.80
N ILE A 214 11.82 11.02 2.28
CA ILE A 214 11.56 9.62 1.94
C ILE A 214 12.52 9.11 0.85
N CYS A 215 12.75 9.90 -0.21
CA CYS A 215 13.70 9.54 -1.26
C CYS A 215 15.13 9.37 -0.72
N GLU A 216 15.57 10.27 0.17
CA GLU A 216 16.88 10.18 0.82
C GLU A 216 17.03 8.91 1.66
N ILE A 217 16.01 8.53 2.42
CA ILE A 217 15.98 7.29 3.21
C ILE A 217 16.15 6.06 2.32
N VAL A 218 15.49 6.04 1.16
CA VAL A 218 15.61 4.93 0.20
C VAL A 218 17.04 4.86 -0.35
N LEU A 219 17.60 6.00 -0.77
CA LEU A 219 18.94 6.08 -1.35
C LEU A 219 20.06 5.77 -0.35
N GLU A 220 19.85 6.03 0.94
CA GLU A 220 20.81 5.67 1.99
C GLU A 220 21.06 4.16 2.06
N LYS A 221 20.01 3.34 1.88
CA LYS A 221 20.13 1.87 1.83
C LYS A 221 20.39 1.31 0.44
N ASN A 222 19.92 2.00 -0.61
CA ASN A 222 20.05 1.55 -1.99
C ASN A 222 20.55 2.70 -2.89
N PRO A 223 21.86 3.01 -2.82
CA PRO A 223 22.44 4.07 -3.62
C PRO A 223 22.27 3.80 -5.12
N GLY A 224 21.84 4.80 -5.89
CA GLY A 224 21.67 4.68 -7.34
C GLY A 224 20.36 4.00 -7.78
N HIS A 225 19.36 3.86 -6.88
CA HIS A 225 18.04 3.37 -7.28
C HIS A 225 17.35 4.35 -8.25
N VAL A 226 17.29 3.97 -9.54
CA VAL A 226 16.89 4.83 -10.68
C VAL A 226 15.57 5.56 -10.44
N LYS A 227 14.51 4.85 -10.03
CA LYS A 227 13.18 5.45 -9.81
C LYS A 227 13.19 6.48 -8.67
N THR A 228 14.02 6.26 -7.65
CA THR A 228 14.12 7.18 -6.52
C THR A 228 14.84 8.44 -6.91
N GLU A 229 15.93 8.34 -7.67
CA GLU A 229 16.68 9.50 -8.17
C GLU A 229 15.81 10.36 -9.11
N GLU A 230 15.08 9.72 -10.02
CA GLU A 230 14.14 10.42 -10.91
C GLU A 230 13.06 11.15 -10.12
N MET A 231 12.47 10.48 -9.12
CA MET A 231 11.45 11.08 -8.26
C MET A 231 12.02 12.24 -7.43
N LYS A 232 13.22 12.09 -6.87
CA LYS A 232 13.91 13.13 -6.11
C LYS A 232 14.11 14.38 -6.97
N LYS A 233 14.64 14.22 -8.19
CA LYS A 233 14.83 15.33 -9.14
C LYS A 233 13.52 16.05 -9.46
N ASN A 234 12.43 15.30 -9.69
CA ASN A 234 11.10 15.87 -9.96
C ASN A 234 10.58 16.67 -8.76
N LEU A 235 10.75 16.15 -7.54
CA LEU A 235 10.36 16.84 -6.31
C LEU A 235 11.22 18.09 -6.05
N GLU A 236 12.52 18.06 -6.35
CA GLU A 236 13.41 19.22 -6.25
C GLU A 236 13.02 20.33 -7.23
N SER A 237 12.74 19.98 -8.48
CA SER A 237 12.26 20.95 -9.48
C SER A 237 10.92 21.57 -9.07
N GLY A 238 9.99 20.74 -8.56
CA GLY A 238 8.71 21.23 -8.03
C GLY A 238 8.87 22.13 -6.80
N ARG A 239 9.84 21.84 -5.92
CA ARG A 239 10.17 22.66 -4.77
C ARG A 239 10.76 24.02 -5.19
N GLN A 240 11.72 24.03 -6.10
CA GLN A 240 12.32 25.26 -6.63
C GLN A 240 11.26 26.15 -7.29
N PHE A 241 10.38 25.56 -8.11
CA PHE A 241 9.27 26.30 -8.71
C PHE A 241 8.36 26.94 -7.65
N LYS A 242 7.99 26.18 -6.61
CA LYS A 242 7.17 26.71 -5.50
C LYS A 242 7.87 27.84 -4.73
N GLU A 243 9.16 27.70 -4.43
CA GLU A 243 9.93 28.73 -3.74
C GLU A 243 9.97 30.04 -4.56
N ILE A 244 10.13 29.95 -5.88
CA ILE A 244 10.08 31.11 -6.80
C ILE A 244 8.68 31.75 -6.76
N VAL A 245 7.62 30.96 -6.88
CA VAL A 245 6.23 31.46 -6.83
C VAL A 245 5.95 32.14 -5.49
N ASP A 246 6.38 31.55 -4.37
CA ASP A 246 6.19 32.13 -3.03
C ASP A 246 6.92 33.47 -2.88
N VAL A 247 8.17 33.57 -3.35
CA VAL A 247 8.93 34.83 -3.33
C VAL A 247 8.26 35.90 -4.19
N MET A 248 7.90 35.55 -5.42
CA MET A 248 7.21 36.46 -6.34
C MET A 248 5.87 36.94 -5.78
N THR A 249 5.12 36.06 -5.12
CA THR A 249 3.84 36.42 -4.49
C THR A 249 4.03 37.41 -3.33
N ARG A 250 5.12 37.29 -2.56
CA ARG A 250 5.45 38.26 -1.49
C ARG A 250 5.86 39.62 -2.05
N GLU A 251 6.70 39.64 -3.09
CA GLU A 251 7.19 40.87 -3.73
C GLU A 251 6.06 41.69 -4.36
N VAL A 252 5.06 41.02 -4.94
CA VAL A 252 3.92 41.66 -5.60
C VAL A 252 2.90 42.25 -4.60
N GLY A 253 3.10 42.03 -3.30
CA GLY A 253 2.22 42.45 -2.22
C GLY A 253 1.02 41.50 -2.09
N GLY A 254 0.64 41.14 -0.86
CA GLY A 254 -0.30 40.05 -0.53
C GLY A 254 -1.75 40.17 -1.04
N ARG A 255 -2.02 41.07 -1.99
CA ARG A 255 -3.28 41.17 -2.76
C ARG A 255 -3.13 40.74 -4.22
N GLY A 256 -1.91 40.45 -4.69
CA GLY A 256 -1.69 39.98 -6.06
C GLY A 256 -2.10 38.53 -6.27
N HIS A 257 -2.61 38.20 -7.45
CA HIS A 257 -3.02 36.84 -7.83
C HIS A 257 -2.40 36.42 -9.15
N TRP A 258 -2.20 35.11 -9.32
CA TRP A 258 -1.65 34.55 -10.55
C TRP A 258 -2.74 34.23 -11.58
N TYR A 259 -2.38 34.44 -12.84
CA TYR A 259 -3.23 34.19 -14.00
C TYR A 259 -2.44 33.45 -15.09
N LYS A 260 -3.18 32.86 -16.04
CA LYS A 260 -2.66 32.21 -17.23
C LYS A 260 -3.20 32.89 -18.47
N CYS A 261 -2.33 33.08 -19.46
CA CYS A 261 -2.75 33.51 -20.79
C CYS A 261 -3.47 32.38 -21.53
N PRO A 262 -4.10 32.64 -22.70
CA PRO A 262 -4.77 31.60 -23.50
C PRO A 262 -3.86 30.42 -23.91
N ASN A 263 -2.55 30.65 -23.93
CA ASN A 263 -1.53 29.65 -24.25
C ASN A 263 -0.89 29.00 -23.00
N GLY A 264 -1.37 29.32 -21.79
CA GLY A 264 -0.94 28.67 -20.55
C GLY A 264 0.25 29.30 -19.82
N HIS A 265 0.86 30.38 -20.34
CA HIS A 265 1.96 31.08 -19.66
C HIS A 265 1.46 31.85 -18.44
N PHE A 266 2.19 31.74 -17.33
CA PHE A 266 1.84 32.37 -16.06
C PHE A 266 2.24 33.84 -16.05
N TYR A 267 1.38 34.67 -15.49
CA TYR A 267 1.67 36.06 -15.16
C TYR A 267 0.97 36.43 -13.85
N VAL A 268 1.46 37.46 -13.17
CA VAL A 268 0.90 37.93 -11.91
C VAL A 268 0.23 39.29 -12.11
N VAL A 269 -0.89 39.50 -11.43
CA VAL A 269 -1.57 40.80 -11.34
C VAL A 269 -1.38 41.32 -9.92
N GLY A 270 -0.68 42.45 -9.77
CA GLY A 270 -0.33 43.03 -8.47
C GLY A 270 -1.42 43.86 -7.79
N GLU A 271 -1.02 44.67 -6.82
CA GLU A 271 -1.74 45.69 -6.00
C GLU A 271 -3.21 45.44 -5.59
N CYS A 272 -4.11 45.14 -6.54
CA CYS A 272 -5.54 44.89 -6.33
C CYS A 272 -5.96 43.44 -6.66
N GLY A 273 -5.09 42.61 -7.22
CA GLY A 273 -5.36 41.20 -7.55
C GLY A 273 -6.31 40.96 -8.73
N GLY A 274 -6.87 42.03 -9.30
CA GLY A 274 -7.79 42.03 -10.42
C GLY A 274 -7.19 42.71 -11.64
N PRO A 275 -7.30 42.14 -12.86
CA PRO A 275 -6.74 42.75 -14.05
C PRO A 275 -7.42 44.09 -14.38
N MET A 276 -6.64 45.17 -14.40
CA MET A 276 -7.12 46.53 -14.72
C MET A 276 -6.52 47.11 -16.00
N GLN A 277 -5.48 46.47 -16.52
CA GLN A 277 -4.84 46.83 -17.78
C GLN A 277 -4.58 45.58 -18.62
N LYS A 278 -4.72 45.72 -19.95
CA LYS A 278 -4.29 44.71 -20.92
C LYS A 278 -2.82 44.93 -21.31
N SER A 279 -2.10 43.83 -21.49
CA SER A 279 -0.71 43.82 -21.97
C SER A 279 -0.49 42.64 -22.93
N LYS A 280 0.77 42.40 -23.31
CA LYS A 280 1.20 41.29 -24.16
C LYS A 280 2.00 40.29 -23.35
N CYS A 281 1.67 39.01 -23.50
CA CYS A 281 2.44 37.90 -22.93
C CYS A 281 3.87 37.93 -23.48
N PRO A 282 4.92 37.96 -22.64
CA PRO A 282 6.30 37.96 -23.11
C PRO A 282 6.67 36.73 -23.95
N ASP A 283 6.03 35.59 -23.69
CA ASP A 283 6.40 34.30 -24.31
C ASP A 283 5.68 34.04 -25.64
N CYS A 284 4.41 34.44 -25.74
CA CYS A 284 3.57 34.09 -26.89
C CYS A 284 2.82 35.27 -27.51
N ASN A 285 3.02 36.49 -26.99
CA ASN A 285 2.41 37.73 -27.47
C ASN A 285 0.86 37.75 -27.46
N ALA A 286 0.23 36.76 -26.81
CA ALA A 286 -1.21 36.76 -26.55
C ALA A 286 -1.59 37.94 -25.63
N VAL A 287 -2.85 38.38 -25.72
CA VAL A 287 -3.37 39.43 -24.82
C VAL A 287 -3.45 38.86 -23.41
N VAL A 288 -2.81 39.54 -22.45
CA VAL A 288 -2.84 39.22 -21.01
C VAL A 288 -3.38 40.38 -20.20
N GLY A 289 -3.71 40.14 -18.93
CA GLY A 289 -4.34 41.12 -18.07
C GLY A 289 -5.84 41.21 -18.38
N GLY A 290 -6.39 42.42 -18.40
CA GLY A 290 -7.82 42.63 -18.54
C GLY A 290 -8.25 44.02 -18.08
N GLU A 291 -9.54 44.22 -17.88
CA GLU A 291 -10.12 45.52 -17.52
C GLU A 291 -11.24 45.31 -16.49
N SER A 292 -11.49 46.30 -15.64
CA SER A 292 -12.56 46.25 -14.63
C SER A 292 -12.51 45.01 -13.73
N HIS A 293 -11.30 44.63 -13.30
CA HIS A 293 -10.98 43.42 -12.55
C HIS A 293 -11.40 42.10 -13.23
N ARG A 294 -11.67 42.14 -14.54
CA ARG A 294 -12.02 40.95 -15.32
C ARG A 294 -10.87 40.59 -16.26
N PRO A 295 -10.40 39.34 -16.24
CA PRO A 295 -9.38 38.89 -17.18
C PRO A 295 -9.90 39.00 -18.62
N ALA A 296 -9.00 39.35 -19.54
CA ALA A 296 -9.27 39.36 -20.96
C ALA A 296 -9.68 37.96 -21.46
N GLU A 297 -10.36 37.89 -22.59
CA GLU A 297 -10.84 36.61 -23.14
C GLU A 297 -9.71 35.56 -23.26
N GLY A 298 -10.03 34.32 -22.87
CA GLY A 298 -9.09 33.20 -22.83
C GLY A 298 -8.06 33.25 -21.68
N ASN A 299 -8.02 34.31 -20.88
CA ASN A 299 -7.21 34.34 -19.67
C ASN A 299 -7.96 33.71 -18.51
N SER A 300 -7.24 33.03 -17.62
CA SER A 300 -7.83 32.33 -16.47
C SER A 300 -7.03 32.55 -15.20
N HIS A 301 -7.71 32.54 -14.06
CA HIS A 301 -7.07 32.56 -12.74
C HIS A 301 -6.26 31.27 -12.52
N SER A 302 -5.15 31.36 -11.79
CA SER A 302 -4.34 30.21 -11.42
C SER A 302 -4.19 30.09 -9.91
N ASP A 303 -4.30 28.87 -9.41
CA ASP A 303 -4.19 28.47 -8.00
C ASP A 303 -2.75 28.20 -7.53
N ILE A 304 -1.73 28.66 -8.28
CA ILE A 304 -0.33 28.34 -7.96
C ILE A 304 0.19 29.07 -6.72
N ASP A 305 -0.44 30.17 -6.35
CA ASP A 305 -0.25 30.89 -5.09
C ASP A 305 -1.08 30.30 -3.92
N GLY A 306 -1.80 29.20 -4.17
CA GLY A 306 -2.70 28.58 -3.21
C GLY A 306 -4.07 29.26 -3.09
N SER A 307 -4.38 30.27 -3.91
CA SER A 307 -5.69 30.90 -3.93
C SER A 307 -6.71 30.07 -4.72
N SER A 308 -7.90 29.87 -4.17
CA SER A 308 -8.97 29.11 -4.85
C SER A 308 -9.77 29.96 -5.82
N HIS A 309 -9.73 31.29 -5.67
CA HIS A 309 -10.50 32.26 -6.45
C HIS A 309 -9.68 33.54 -6.67
N PRO A 310 -9.91 34.26 -7.78
CA PRO A 310 -9.32 35.58 -7.96
C PRO A 310 -9.85 36.54 -6.89
N ALA A 311 -9.05 37.57 -6.55
CA ALA A 311 -9.43 38.63 -5.61
C ALA A 311 -10.84 39.21 -5.88
N TRP A 312 -11.22 39.29 -7.15
CA TRP A 312 -12.50 39.81 -7.60
C TRP A 312 -13.33 38.69 -8.23
N SER A 313 -14.01 37.92 -7.40
CA SER A 313 -14.99 36.90 -7.82
C SER A 313 -16.36 37.22 -7.23
N ASN A 314 -17.44 36.84 -7.92
CA ASN A 314 -18.80 36.96 -7.38
C ASN A 314 -19.03 36.09 -6.11
N ALA A 315 -18.03 35.30 -5.69
CA ALA A 315 -18.06 34.46 -4.49
C ALA A 315 -17.65 35.22 -3.23
N THR A 316 -16.95 36.37 -3.33
CA THR A 316 -16.64 37.26 -2.20
C THR A 316 -17.74 38.31 -2.03
N GLY A 317 -18.99 37.86 -1.90
CA GLY A 317 -20.04 38.70 -1.34
C GLY A 317 -19.72 38.98 0.13
N VAL A 318 -19.58 40.27 0.48
CA VAL A 318 -19.60 40.82 1.85
C VAL A 318 -18.53 40.33 2.84
N ALA A 319 -17.25 40.67 2.61
CA ALA A 319 -16.29 40.96 3.70
C ALA A 319 -15.00 41.52 3.10
N GLY A 320 -14.80 42.85 3.12
CA GLY A 320 -13.51 43.43 2.74
C GLY A 320 -13.52 44.83 2.14
N MET A 321 -14.67 45.47 1.98
CA MET A 321 -14.73 46.92 1.81
C MET A 321 -14.91 47.56 3.19
N ASP A 322 -13.82 47.65 3.95
CA ASP A 322 -13.62 48.72 4.93
C ASP A 322 -12.14 48.74 5.32
N HIS A 323 -11.58 49.95 5.28
CA HIS A 323 -10.16 50.36 5.38
C HIS A 323 -9.43 50.43 4.03
N LEU A 324 -9.02 51.59 3.50
CA LEU A 324 -8.92 52.96 4.01
C LEU A 324 -8.79 53.89 2.79
N LEU A 325 -9.44 55.06 2.87
CA LEU A 325 -9.03 56.30 2.20
C LEU A 325 -7.65 56.76 2.71
#